data_AF-A0A7K4G095-F1
#
_entry.id   AF-A0A7K4G095-F1
#
_cell.length_a   1.000
_cell.length_b   1.000
_cell.length_c   1.000
_cell.angle_alpha   90.00
_cell.angle_beta   90.00
_cell.angle_gamma   90.00
#
_symmetry.space_group_name_H-M   'P 1'
#
loop_
_entity.id
_entity.type
_entity.pdbx_description
1 polymer ?
#
loop_
_entity_poly.entity_id
_entity_poly.type
_entity_poly.pdbx_seq_one_letter_code
_entity_poly.pdbx_strand_id
1 'polypeptide(L)'
;MTLKIPRKTYVDLFGPTVGDKVRLADTDLIIEVEKNLLVYGDEVVFGGGKSARDGMGQASGIKRENSLDLVITNAIIMDPILGIVKGDIGIKDGIIVGIGNAGNPNIMDKIDMIISSNTEVISGEHTICTPGAIDTHIHFISPQQAIHAICSGTTTMIGGGTGPADGTNATTCTPGSWNIQRMIEAVDDLPLNFGFLGKGNDSQETALMEQIEGGACGLKLHEDWGTTPATIDAALRIADKTDTQVAIHTDTLNECGYVDDTINAIAGRTIHTYHTEGAGGGHAPDIMKIAGEKNVLPSSTNPTRPFTVNTLSEHLDMMMVCHHLNPSVPEDVSFA
;
A
#
# COMPACT_ATOMS: atom_id res chain seq x y z
N MET A 1 7.36 14.27 -46.00
CA MET A 1 7.45 12.82 -46.22
C MET A 1 7.00 12.13 -44.94
N THR A 2 6.19 11.09 -45.03
CA THR A 2 5.81 10.27 -43.87
C THR A 2 6.77 9.10 -43.75
N LEU A 3 7.50 9.01 -42.63
CA LEU A 3 8.30 7.84 -42.28
C LEU A 3 7.41 6.80 -41.59
N LYS A 4 7.66 5.51 -41.81
CA LYS A 4 6.94 4.41 -41.17
C LYS A 4 7.95 3.48 -40.51
N ILE A 5 7.65 3.06 -39.30
CA ILE A 5 8.45 2.08 -38.54
C ILE A 5 7.61 0.81 -38.30
N PRO A 6 8.17 -0.39 -38.47
CA PRO A 6 7.49 -1.62 -38.08
C PRO A 6 7.23 -1.64 -36.56
N ARG A 7 6.06 -2.14 -36.16
CA ARG A 7 5.65 -2.17 -34.74
C ARG A 7 6.66 -2.86 -33.83
N LYS A 8 7.22 -4.01 -34.26
CA LYS A 8 8.26 -4.71 -33.51
C LYS A 8 9.48 -3.83 -33.24
N THR A 9 9.96 -3.11 -34.24
CA THR A 9 11.09 -2.19 -34.10
C THR A 9 10.77 -1.01 -33.18
N TYR A 10 9.53 -0.51 -33.20
CA TYR A 10 9.08 0.50 -32.25
C TYR A 10 9.16 -0.04 -30.81
N VAL A 11 8.60 -1.23 -30.58
CA VAL A 11 8.64 -1.87 -29.26
C VAL A 11 10.07 -2.09 -28.80
N ASP A 12 10.96 -2.59 -29.67
CA ASP A 12 12.37 -2.82 -29.32
C ASP A 12 13.09 -1.53 -28.87
N LEU A 13 12.71 -0.36 -29.41
CA LEU A 13 13.33 0.92 -29.12
C LEU A 13 12.71 1.66 -27.93
N PHE A 14 11.39 1.71 -27.87
CA PHE A 14 10.64 2.59 -26.94
C PHE A 14 9.72 1.82 -26.00
N GLY A 15 9.61 0.50 -26.16
CA GLY A 15 8.67 -0.34 -25.45
C GLY A 15 7.25 -0.38 -26.07
N PRO A 16 6.34 -1.16 -25.48
CA PRO A 16 4.97 -1.34 -25.97
C PRO A 16 4.15 -0.03 -26.06
N THR A 17 3.20 0.01 -27.00
CA THR A 17 2.25 1.12 -27.19
C THR A 17 0.82 0.62 -27.42
N VAL A 18 -0.14 1.51 -27.68
CA VAL A 18 -1.60 1.21 -27.70
C VAL A 18 -1.93 -0.08 -28.44
N GLY A 19 -2.57 -1.02 -27.75
CA GLY A 19 -2.99 -2.32 -28.26
C GLY A 19 -1.91 -3.43 -28.20
N ASP A 20 -0.68 -3.11 -27.79
CA ASP A 20 0.31 -4.14 -27.48
C ASP A 20 -0.04 -4.80 -26.15
N LYS A 21 0.33 -6.07 -26.05
CA LYS A 21 0.04 -6.92 -24.90
C LYS A 21 1.32 -7.37 -24.22
N VAL A 22 1.34 -7.30 -22.89
CA VAL A 22 2.46 -7.72 -22.05
C VAL A 22 1.97 -8.75 -21.05
N ARG A 23 2.61 -9.91 -21.02
CA ARG A 23 2.37 -10.90 -19.96
C ARG A 23 3.06 -10.44 -18.68
N LEU A 24 2.36 -10.51 -17.55
CA LEU A 24 2.95 -10.20 -16.26
C LEU A 24 3.80 -11.40 -15.80
N ALA A 25 5.10 -11.32 -16.07
CA ALA A 25 6.09 -12.35 -15.76
C ALA A 25 5.66 -13.76 -16.23
N ASP A 26 5.67 -14.73 -15.33
CA ASP A 26 5.29 -16.13 -15.53
C ASP A 26 3.81 -16.41 -15.21
N THR A 27 2.99 -15.38 -14.97
CA THR A 27 1.55 -15.54 -14.77
C THR A 27 0.80 -15.74 -16.09
N ASP A 28 -0.48 -16.07 -16.00
CA ASP A 28 -1.41 -16.08 -17.14
C ASP A 28 -2.10 -14.73 -17.38
N LEU A 29 -1.76 -13.70 -16.58
CA LEU A 29 -2.30 -12.36 -16.74
C LEU A 29 -1.59 -11.63 -17.88
N ILE A 30 -2.37 -11.04 -18.77
CA ILE A 30 -1.90 -10.26 -19.91
C ILE A 30 -2.56 -8.89 -19.84
N ILE A 31 -1.75 -7.85 -19.73
CA ILE A 31 -2.19 -6.46 -19.80
C ILE A 31 -2.12 -5.95 -21.24
N GLU A 32 -3.01 -5.04 -21.60
CA GLU A 32 -3.01 -4.33 -22.89
C GLU A 32 -2.81 -2.84 -22.64
N VAL A 33 -1.93 -2.19 -23.40
CA VAL A 33 -1.76 -0.73 -23.30
C VAL A 33 -2.99 -0.05 -23.90
N GLU A 34 -3.73 0.68 -23.07
CA GLU A 34 -5.02 1.28 -23.41
C GLU A 34 -4.86 2.64 -24.09
N LYS A 35 -3.88 3.43 -23.66
CA LYS A 35 -3.61 4.79 -24.15
C LYS A 35 -2.12 5.05 -24.23
N ASN A 36 -1.71 5.84 -25.21
CA ASN A 36 -0.37 6.41 -25.30
C ASN A 36 -0.47 7.92 -25.25
N LEU A 37 0.20 8.51 -24.27
CA LEU A 37 0.22 9.94 -24.01
C LEU A 37 1.35 10.64 -24.78
N LEU A 38 2.23 9.89 -25.43
CA LEU A 38 3.37 10.40 -26.18
C LEU A 38 3.02 10.71 -27.64
N VAL A 39 3.88 11.50 -28.28
CA VAL A 39 3.80 11.80 -29.71
C VAL A 39 4.79 10.92 -30.49
N TYR A 40 4.27 10.11 -31.41
CA TYR A 40 5.11 9.22 -32.22
C TYR A 40 6.15 9.96 -33.04
N GLY A 41 7.42 9.58 -32.88
CA GLY A 41 8.58 10.17 -33.55
C GLY A 41 9.35 11.16 -32.68
N ASP A 42 8.75 11.63 -31.58
CA ASP A 42 9.31 12.56 -30.62
C ASP A 42 9.56 11.90 -29.26
N GLU A 43 9.69 10.56 -29.21
CA GLU A 43 10.02 9.87 -27.97
C GLU A 43 11.36 10.37 -27.39
N VAL A 44 11.34 10.77 -26.12
CA VAL A 44 12.55 11.15 -25.40
C VAL A 44 13.27 9.90 -24.96
N VAL A 45 14.51 9.71 -25.41
CA VAL A 45 15.36 8.60 -25.00
C VAL A 45 16.74 9.15 -24.67
N PHE A 46 17.24 8.80 -23.49
CA PHE A 46 18.58 9.16 -23.04
C PHE A 46 19.67 8.21 -23.58
N GLY A 47 20.82 8.79 -23.95
CA GLY A 47 22.00 8.06 -24.41
C GLY A 47 22.80 8.77 -25.51
N GLY A 48 24.00 8.24 -25.80
CA GLY A 48 24.88 8.77 -26.83
C GLY A 48 24.21 8.80 -28.21
N GLY A 49 24.06 9.99 -28.78
CA GLY A 49 23.44 10.20 -30.09
C GLY A 49 21.90 10.14 -30.11
N LYS A 50 21.23 10.10 -28.95
CA LYS A 50 19.76 10.04 -28.85
C LYS A 50 19.10 11.43 -28.71
N SER A 51 17.82 11.47 -28.36
CA SER A 51 16.97 12.68 -28.34
C SER A 51 17.18 13.54 -27.09
N ALA A 52 17.41 12.97 -25.90
CA ALA A 52 17.63 13.73 -24.66
C ALA A 52 19.03 14.40 -24.61
N ARG A 53 19.25 15.41 -25.45
CA ARG A 53 20.51 16.16 -25.56
C ARG A 53 20.25 17.66 -25.67
N ASP A 54 21.24 18.45 -25.30
CA ASP A 54 21.17 19.92 -25.34
C ASP A 54 20.68 20.46 -26.69
N GLY A 55 19.67 21.32 -26.63
CA GLY A 55 19.02 21.93 -27.80
C GLY A 55 18.11 20.97 -28.57
N MET A 56 18.03 19.70 -28.18
CA MET A 56 17.16 18.67 -28.76
C MET A 56 15.98 18.39 -27.84
N GLY A 57 15.75 17.15 -27.40
CA GLY A 57 14.71 16.83 -26.40
C GLY A 57 14.99 17.43 -25.02
N GLN A 58 16.23 17.85 -24.74
CA GLN A 58 16.56 18.68 -23.59
C GLN A 58 16.56 20.15 -24.00
N ALA A 59 15.68 20.96 -23.40
CA ALA A 59 15.55 22.38 -23.68
C ALA A 59 16.73 23.18 -23.09
N SER A 60 17.41 23.96 -23.94
CA SER A 60 18.51 24.84 -23.53
C SER A 60 17.99 26.14 -22.91
N GLY A 61 18.70 26.65 -21.89
CA GLY A 61 18.40 27.95 -21.28
C GLY A 61 17.17 27.97 -20.36
N ILE A 62 16.57 26.80 -20.09
CA ILE A 62 15.45 26.68 -19.15
C ILE A 62 15.98 26.61 -17.72
N LYS A 63 15.46 27.50 -16.86
CA LYS A 63 15.75 27.49 -15.42
C LYS A 63 15.06 26.31 -14.73
N ARG A 64 15.67 25.81 -13.65
CA ARG A 64 15.11 24.73 -12.81
C ARG A 64 13.62 24.95 -12.44
N GLU A 65 13.23 26.18 -12.12
CA GLU A 65 11.83 26.49 -11.74
C GLU A 65 10.81 26.06 -12.81
N ASN A 66 11.22 26.04 -14.08
CA ASN A 66 10.38 25.70 -15.23
C ASN A 66 10.68 24.32 -15.83
N SER A 67 11.50 23.48 -15.16
CA SER A 67 11.79 22.11 -15.62
C SER A 67 11.53 21.08 -14.53
N LEU A 68 11.52 19.81 -14.94
CA LEU A 68 11.53 18.68 -14.03
C LEU A 68 12.88 18.56 -13.31
N ASP A 69 12.88 17.96 -12.12
CA ASP A 69 14.11 17.51 -11.45
C ASP A 69 14.49 16.09 -11.94
N LEU A 70 13.49 15.24 -12.21
CA LEU A 70 13.66 13.89 -12.71
C LEU A 70 12.52 13.55 -13.68
N VAL A 71 12.82 12.80 -14.73
CA VAL A 71 11.81 12.21 -15.63
C VAL A 71 12.04 10.71 -15.78
N ILE A 72 10.97 9.92 -15.72
CA ILE A 72 10.97 8.51 -16.13
C ILE A 72 10.38 8.46 -17.55
N THR A 73 11.19 8.09 -18.55
CA THR A 73 10.79 8.14 -19.95
C THR A 73 10.12 6.86 -20.43
N ASN A 74 9.09 6.97 -21.27
CA ASN A 74 8.48 5.85 -21.99
C ASN A 74 8.08 4.65 -21.11
N ALA A 75 7.52 4.87 -19.92
CA ALA A 75 7.08 3.78 -19.06
C ALA A 75 5.70 3.25 -19.46
N ILE A 76 5.45 1.96 -19.27
CA ILE A 76 4.08 1.48 -19.07
C ILE A 76 3.71 1.81 -17.63
N ILE A 77 2.63 2.56 -17.43
CA ILE A 77 2.12 2.95 -16.13
C ILE A 77 0.88 2.11 -15.86
N MET A 78 0.90 1.34 -14.79
CA MET A 78 -0.21 0.50 -14.35
C MET A 78 -0.73 1.02 -13.02
N ASP A 79 -1.91 1.63 -13.05
CA ASP A 79 -2.52 2.30 -11.90
C ASP A 79 -4.04 2.11 -11.92
N PRO A 80 -4.70 1.88 -10.75
CA PRO A 80 -6.14 1.62 -10.69
C PRO A 80 -7.02 2.80 -11.14
N ILE A 81 -6.53 4.03 -11.10
CA ILE A 81 -7.26 5.24 -11.50
C ILE A 81 -6.96 5.59 -12.96
N LEU A 82 -5.68 5.54 -13.35
CA LEU A 82 -5.25 5.93 -14.70
C LEU A 82 -5.49 4.83 -15.74
N GLY A 83 -5.55 3.56 -15.32
CA GLY A 83 -5.57 2.39 -16.19
C GLY A 83 -4.17 1.95 -16.58
N ILE A 84 -4.05 1.37 -17.79
CA ILE A 84 -2.77 0.86 -18.31
C ILE A 84 -2.33 1.76 -19.47
N VAL A 85 -1.48 2.74 -19.17
CA VAL A 85 -1.11 3.80 -20.11
C VAL A 85 0.37 3.81 -20.42
N LYS A 86 0.74 4.39 -21.56
CA LYS A 86 2.13 4.65 -21.94
C LYS A 86 2.40 6.15 -21.85
N GLY A 87 3.46 6.55 -21.16
CA GLY A 87 3.82 7.96 -21.01
C GLY A 87 5.12 8.18 -20.25
N ASP A 88 5.50 9.45 -20.13
CA ASP A 88 6.58 9.91 -19.27
C ASP A 88 6.02 10.32 -17.91
N ILE A 89 6.79 10.12 -16.85
CA ILE A 89 6.45 10.56 -15.48
C ILE A 89 7.41 11.67 -15.09
N GLY A 90 6.88 12.87 -14.84
CA GLY A 90 7.67 14.02 -14.40
C GLY A 90 7.64 14.19 -12.89
N ILE A 91 8.82 14.38 -12.30
CA ILE A 91 9.01 14.56 -10.87
C ILE A 91 9.69 15.90 -10.61
N LYS A 92 9.17 16.64 -9.63
CA LYS A 92 9.73 17.90 -9.13
C LYS A 92 9.53 17.99 -7.63
N ASP A 93 10.57 18.40 -6.90
CA ASP A 93 10.56 18.56 -5.45
C ASP A 93 10.04 17.29 -4.71
N GLY A 94 10.38 16.11 -5.24
CA GLY A 94 9.98 14.81 -4.68
C GLY A 94 8.53 14.38 -4.96
N ILE A 95 7.79 15.12 -5.79
CA ILE A 95 6.37 14.86 -6.09
C ILE A 95 6.19 14.62 -7.60
N ILE A 96 5.26 13.74 -7.96
CA ILE A 96 4.81 13.56 -9.34
C ILE A 96 4.03 14.80 -9.77
N VAL A 97 4.56 15.57 -10.73
CA VAL A 97 3.92 16.80 -11.24
C VAL A 97 3.14 16.59 -12.53
N GLY A 98 3.33 15.45 -13.18
CA GLY A 98 2.58 15.11 -14.38
C GLY A 98 2.90 13.72 -14.92
N ILE A 99 1.95 13.21 -15.69
CA ILE A 99 2.07 12.00 -16.49
C ILE A 99 1.60 12.38 -17.90
N GLY A 100 2.49 12.29 -18.88
CA GLY A 100 2.24 12.88 -20.20
C GLY A 100 3.44 12.79 -21.11
N ASN A 101 3.58 13.76 -22.01
CA ASN A 101 4.69 13.85 -22.96
C ASN A 101 5.74 14.84 -22.47
N ALA A 102 6.94 14.36 -22.13
CA ALA A 102 8.04 15.20 -21.70
C ALA A 102 8.97 15.58 -22.88
N GLY A 103 9.71 16.68 -22.76
CA GLY A 103 10.70 17.04 -23.78
C GLY A 103 11.01 18.53 -23.86
N ASN A 104 11.29 19.00 -25.06
CA ASN A 104 11.64 20.39 -25.34
C ASN A 104 10.53 21.07 -26.16
N PRO A 105 9.77 22.00 -25.56
CA PRO A 105 8.67 22.67 -26.26
C PRO A 105 9.12 23.59 -27.39
N ASN A 106 10.42 23.88 -27.52
CA ASN A 106 10.94 24.73 -28.60
C ASN A 106 11.01 24.00 -29.95
N ILE A 107 11.04 22.66 -29.95
CA ILE A 107 11.23 21.87 -31.18
C ILE A 107 10.30 20.65 -31.28
N MET A 108 9.64 20.27 -30.20
CA MET A 108 8.72 19.12 -30.13
C MET A 108 7.31 19.62 -29.90
N ASP A 109 6.34 18.92 -30.48
CA ASP A 109 4.92 19.28 -30.33
C ASP A 109 4.32 18.66 -29.05
N LYS A 110 3.35 19.38 -28.46
CA LYS A 110 2.53 18.89 -27.33
C LYS A 110 3.37 18.39 -26.14
N ILE A 111 4.30 19.21 -25.68
CA ILE A 111 5.07 18.94 -24.47
C ILE A 111 4.29 19.43 -23.25
N ASP A 112 4.00 18.50 -22.34
CA ASP A 112 3.35 18.77 -21.06
C ASP A 112 4.38 19.13 -19.98
N MET A 113 5.58 18.55 -20.08
CA MET A 113 6.62 18.63 -19.04
C MET A 113 8.01 18.87 -19.64
N ILE A 114 8.74 19.86 -19.13
CA ILE A 114 9.99 20.30 -19.75
C ILE A 114 11.20 19.59 -19.14
N ILE A 115 12.04 19.03 -20.01
CA ILE A 115 13.36 18.48 -19.67
C ILE A 115 14.41 19.56 -19.94
N SER A 116 15.26 19.85 -18.95
CA SER A 116 16.36 20.81 -19.07
C SER A 116 17.69 20.22 -18.60
N SER A 117 18.75 21.03 -18.59
CA SER A 117 20.03 20.65 -17.97
C SER A 117 19.96 20.36 -16.47
N ASN A 118 18.81 20.61 -15.82
CA ASN A 118 18.57 20.34 -14.40
C ASN A 118 17.73 19.08 -14.17
N THR A 119 17.41 18.31 -15.23
CA THR A 119 16.54 17.14 -15.17
C THR A 119 17.36 15.86 -15.30
N GLU A 120 17.27 14.98 -14.32
CA GLU A 120 17.79 13.62 -14.41
C GLU A 120 16.82 12.72 -15.21
N VAL A 121 17.33 11.63 -15.81
CA VAL A 121 16.54 10.70 -16.61
C VAL A 121 16.67 9.26 -16.09
N ILE A 122 15.53 8.62 -15.85
CA ILE A 122 15.42 7.17 -15.69
C ILE A 122 14.76 6.60 -16.96
N SER A 123 15.43 5.64 -17.61
CA SER A 123 14.88 4.91 -18.75
C SER A 123 13.76 3.97 -18.30
N GLY A 124 12.51 4.32 -18.59
CA GLY A 124 11.33 3.46 -18.39
C GLY A 124 10.95 2.64 -19.63
N GLU A 125 11.70 2.76 -20.73
CA GLU A 125 11.52 1.86 -21.88
C GLU A 125 11.66 0.40 -21.38
N HIS A 126 10.72 -0.46 -21.75
CA HIS A 126 10.68 -1.88 -21.34
C HIS A 126 10.44 -2.14 -19.85
N THR A 127 9.96 -1.14 -19.09
CA THR A 127 9.55 -1.33 -17.70
C THR A 127 8.04 -1.12 -17.51
N ILE A 128 7.54 -1.61 -16.38
CA ILE A 128 6.21 -1.29 -15.86
C ILE A 128 6.43 -0.51 -14.57
N CYS A 129 5.88 0.69 -14.49
CA CYS A 129 5.87 1.53 -13.31
C CYS A 129 4.51 1.43 -12.61
N THR A 130 4.55 1.21 -11.29
CA THR A 130 3.38 1.18 -10.41
C THR A 130 3.60 2.14 -9.26
N PRO A 131 2.54 2.61 -8.58
CA PRO A 131 2.69 3.17 -7.24
C PRO A 131 3.39 2.17 -6.31
N GLY A 132 4.11 2.67 -5.30
CA GLY A 132 4.66 1.83 -4.26
C GLY A 132 3.54 1.22 -3.41
N ALA A 133 3.71 -0.04 -2.98
CA ALA A 133 2.69 -0.73 -2.22
C ALA A 133 2.53 -0.14 -0.81
N ILE A 134 1.29 -0.20 -0.30
CA ILE A 134 0.91 0.21 1.05
C ILE A 134 0.48 -1.05 1.80
N ASP A 135 1.23 -1.44 2.82
CA ASP A 135 0.84 -2.52 3.72
C ASP A 135 0.22 -1.92 4.99
N THR A 136 -1.05 -2.25 5.24
CA THR A 136 -1.81 -1.69 6.35
C THR A 136 -1.84 -2.57 7.60
N HIS A 137 -1.29 -3.79 7.55
CA HIS A 137 -1.35 -4.73 8.69
C HIS A 137 0.06 -5.11 9.15
N ILE A 138 0.86 -4.11 9.54
CA ILE A 138 2.22 -4.34 10.01
C ILE A 138 2.29 -4.50 11.52
N HIS A 139 2.85 -5.61 11.97
CA HIS A 139 3.36 -5.74 13.33
C HIS A 139 4.82 -5.27 13.33
N PHE A 140 5.11 -4.16 14.01
CA PHE A 140 6.48 -3.61 14.11
C PHE A 140 7.32 -4.40 15.13
N ILE A 141 7.57 -5.66 14.80
CA ILE A 141 8.31 -6.64 15.62
C ILE A 141 9.81 -6.41 15.47
N SER A 142 10.28 -6.16 14.24
CA SER A 142 11.71 -6.07 13.94
C SER A 142 12.01 -5.05 12.83
N PRO A 143 13.05 -4.20 12.97
CA PRO A 143 13.37 -3.19 11.97
C PRO A 143 13.77 -3.78 10.60
N GLN A 144 14.21 -5.05 10.57
CA GLN A 144 14.53 -5.75 9.33
C GLN A 144 13.32 -5.87 8.38
N GLN A 145 12.09 -5.84 8.92
CA GLN A 145 10.87 -5.84 8.10
C GLN A 145 10.86 -4.68 7.10
N ALA A 146 11.37 -3.49 7.47
CA ALA A 146 11.42 -2.34 6.57
C ALA A 146 12.30 -2.59 5.32
N ILE A 147 13.40 -3.33 5.50
CA ILE A 147 14.29 -3.72 4.40
C ILE A 147 13.57 -4.68 3.46
N HIS A 148 12.89 -5.70 4.00
CA HIS A 148 12.13 -6.64 3.19
C HIS A 148 10.95 -5.97 2.48
N ALA A 149 10.26 -5.06 3.17
CA ALA A 149 9.16 -4.28 2.61
C ALA A 149 9.63 -3.49 1.37
N ILE A 150 10.67 -2.66 1.49
CA ILE A 150 11.13 -1.85 0.35
C ILE A 150 11.72 -2.70 -0.79
N CYS A 151 12.41 -3.80 -0.49
CA CYS A 151 12.91 -4.72 -1.52
C CYS A 151 11.79 -5.43 -2.29
N SER A 152 10.59 -5.55 -1.69
CA SER A 152 9.40 -6.10 -2.34
C SER A 152 8.53 -5.04 -3.06
N GLY A 153 8.92 -3.76 -3.01
CA GLY A 153 8.17 -2.65 -3.60
C GLY A 153 7.16 -1.97 -2.65
N THR A 154 7.17 -2.30 -1.37
CA THR A 154 6.35 -1.62 -0.35
C THR A 154 7.05 -0.34 0.11
N THR A 155 6.38 0.80 -0.02
CA THR A 155 6.91 2.12 0.35
C THR A 155 6.20 2.75 1.54
N THR A 156 5.10 2.14 2.00
CA THR A 156 4.32 2.62 3.14
C THR A 156 3.92 1.45 4.04
N MET A 157 4.19 1.59 5.33
CA MET A 157 3.90 0.59 6.37
C MET A 157 3.00 1.21 7.43
N ILE A 158 1.78 0.69 7.60
CA ILE A 158 0.83 1.13 8.62
C ILE A 158 0.54 -0.06 9.54
N GLY A 159 0.54 0.17 10.84
CA GLY A 159 0.36 -0.89 11.82
C GLY A 159 0.75 -0.44 13.22
N GLY A 160 1.26 -1.34 14.07
CA GLY A 160 1.65 -0.97 15.43
C GLY A 160 2.63 -1.96 16.05
N GLY A 161 3.31 -1.52 17.10
CA GLY A 161 4.29 -2.32 17.82
C GLY A 161 5.38 -1.52 18.48
N THR A 162 6.10 -2.16 19.40
CA THR A 162 7.24 -1.58 20.14
C THR A 162 8.46 -2.52 20.12
N GLY A 163 8.67 -3.25 19.02
CA GLY A 163 9.62 -4.35 18.94
C GLY A 163 9.03 -5.69 19.43
N PRO A 164 9.85 -6.71 19.72
CA PRO A 164 9.42 -8.11 19.86
C PRO A 164 8.80 -8.43 21.24
N ALA A 165 8.00 -7.52 21.79
CA ALA A 165 7.18 -7.78 22.96
C ALA A 165 5.98 -8.65 22.58
N ASP A 166 5.51 -9.49 23.50
CA ASP A 166 4.38 -10.41 23.24
C ASP A 166 3.14 -9.68 22.72
N GLY A 167 2.84 -8.50 23.27
CA GLY A 167 1.75 -7.66 22.79
C GLY A 167 1.91 -7.18 21.34
N THR A 168 3.13 -6.93 20.85
CA THR A 168 3.40 -6.59 19.45
C THR A 168 3.37 -7.82 18.56
N ASN A 169 3.88 -8.95 19.05
CA ASN A 169 3.84 -10.22 18.31
C ASN A 169 2.40 -10.62 18.03
N ALA A 170 1.48 -10.33 18.97
CA ALA A 170 0.05 -10.60 18.82
C ALA A 170 -0.74 -9.48 18.16
N THR A 171 -0.42 -8.21 18.41
CA THR A 171 -1.31 -7.08 18.04
C THR A 171 -0.56 -5.92 17.39
N THR A 172 -1.16 -5.32 16.36
CA THR A 172 -0.68 -4.07 15.74
C THR A 172 -0.98 -2.84 16.58
N CYS A 173 -0.48 -2.79 17.81
CA CYS A 173 -0.69 -1.70 18.76
C CYS A 173 0.66 -1.08 19.18
N THR A 174 0.78 0.23 19.09
CA THR A 174 1.83 1.02 19.75
C THR A 174 1.21 1.75 20.95
N PRO A 175 1.16 1.14 22.14
CA PRO A 175 0.31 1.62 23.23
C PRO A 175 0.91 2.85 23.94
N GLY A 176 0.15 3.94 24.00
CA GLY A 176 0.50 5.14 24.78
C GLY A 176 1.45 6.11 24.07
N SER A 177 1.33 7.39 24.42
CA SER A 177 2.04 8.52 23.80
C SER A 177 3.57 8.35 23.80
N TRP A 178 4.14 7.86 24.89
CA TRP A 178 5.59 7.66 24.99
C TRP A 178 6.12 6.66 23.96
N ASN A 179 5.45 5.50 23.81
CA ASN A 179 5.87 4.47 22.86
C ASN A 179 5.70 4.95 21.41
N ILE A 180 4.61 5.65 21.11
CA ILE A 180 4.35 6.22 19.79
C ILE A 180 5.49 7.16 19.39
N GLN A 181 5.88 8.09 20.28
CA GLN A 181 6.97 9.01 20.01
C GLN A 181 8.32 8.30 19.81
N ARG A 182 8.62 7.26 20.60
CA ARG A 182 9.86 6.49 20.40
C ARG A 182 9.88 5.74 19.07
N MET A 183 8.72 5.23 18.63
CA MET A 183 8.62 4.55 17.34
C MET A 183 8.76 5.52 16.16
N ILE A 184 8.20 6.73 16.27
CA ILE A 184 8.39 7.81 15.27
C ILE A 184 9.89 8.16 15.16
N GLU A 185 10.57 8.38 16.30
CA GLU A 185 12.01 8.65 16.32
C GLU A 185 12.83 7.49 15.74
N ALA A 186 12.41 6.23 15.97
CA ALA A 186 13.15 5.06 15.51
C ALA A 186 13.11 4.84 13.99
N VAL A 187 12.13 5.42 13.28
CA VAL A 187 11.96 5.25 11.83
C VAL A 187 12.34 6.48 11.00
N ASP A 188 12.80 7.56 11.64
CA ASP A 188 13.03 8.86 10.97
C ASP A 188 14.05 8.80 9.82
N ASP A 189 15.03 7.90 9.91
CA ASP A 189 16.06 7.68 8.88
C ASP A 189 15.69 6.62 7.83
N LEU A 190 14.51 6.00 7.92
CA LEU A 190 14.10 4.94 6.99
C LEU A 190 13.38 5.53 5.77
N PRO A 191 13.71 5.11 4.53
CA PRO A 191 13.12 5.64 3.30
C PRO A 191 11.74 5.01 3.00
N LEU A 192 10.86 4.97 4.00
CA LEU A 192 9.47 4.52 3.88
C LEU A 192 8.55 5.48 4.63
N ASN A 193 7.27 5.50 4.25
CA ASN A 193 6.24 6.17 5.03
C ASN A 193 5.75 5.25 6.15
N PHE A 194 5.50 5.79 7.34
CA PHE A 194 5.03 5.03 8.49
C PHE A 194 3.73 5.61 9.05
N GLY A 195 2.82 4.72 9.46
CA GLY A 195 1.65 5.05 10.29
C GLY A 195 1.58 4.12 11.49
N PHE A 196 1.42 4.69 12.69
CA PHE A 196 1.33 3.93 13.93
C PHE A 196 -0.09 3.94 14.47
N LEU A 197 -0.61 2.76 14.80
CA LEU A 197 -1.92 2.55 15.42
C LEU A 197 -1.77 2.46 16.93
N GLY A 198 -2.55 3.25 17.65
CA GLY A 198 -2.70 3.10 19.10
C GLY A 198 -3.55 1.87 19.46
N LYS A 199 -3.62 1.55 20.75
CA LYS A 199 -4.52 0.51 21.25
C LYS A 199 -5.93 1.10 21.42
N GLY A 200 -6.91 0.52 20.74
CA GLY A 200 -8.32 0.93 20.75
C GLY A 200 -9.16 0.30 21.86
N ASN A 201 -8.63 -0.70 22.57
CA ASN A 201 -9.35 -1.44 23.61
C ASN A 201 -9.44 -0.66 24.93
N ASP A 202 -10.24 0.40 24.96
CA ASP A 202 -10.68 1.08 26.17
C ASP A 202 -12.18 1.43 26.01
N SER A 203 -12.97 1.22 27.06
CA SER A 203 -14.41 1.55 27.04
C SER A 203 -14.67 3.05 27.29
N GLN A 204 -13.62 3.82 27.59
CA GLN A 204 -13.66 5.26 27.80
C GLN A 204 -12.77 5.99 26.80
N GLU A 205 -13.17 7.20 26.43
CA GLU A 205 -12.49 7.97 25.37
C GLU A 205 -11.14 8.56 25.79
N THR A 206 -10.92 8.80 27.10
CA THR A 206 -9.80 9.62 27.59
C THR A 206 -8.43 9.07 27.18
N ALA A 207 -8.19 7.76 27.39
CA ALA A 207 -6.92 7.14 27.05
C ALA A 207 -6.74 6.92 25.54
N LEU A 208 -7.85 6.79 24.80
CA LEU A 208 -7.84 6.68 23.35
C LEU A 208 -7.43 8.00 22.70
N MET A 209 -7.98 9.12 23.18
CA MET A 209 -7.61 10.47 22.73
C MET A 209 -6.13 10.77 22.97
N GLU A 210 -5.60 10.42 24.16
CA GLU A 210 -4.18 10.62 24.49
C GLU A 210 -3.23 9.96 23.47
N GLN A 211 -3.60 8.79 22.94
CA GLN A 211 -2.79 8.09 21.95
C GLN A 211 -2.82 8.79 20.58
N ILE A 212 -3.98 9.28 20.15
CA ILE A 212 -4.09 10.07 18.91
C ILE A 212 -3.30 11.38 19.03
N GLU A 213 -3.45 12.10 20.15
CA GLU A 213 -2.65 13.30 20.45
C GLU A 213 -1.15 13.01 20.51
N GLY A 214 -0.77 11.79 20.91
CA GLY A 214 0.60 11.28 20.92
C GLY A 214 1.19 10.99 19.53
N GLY A 215 0.38 11.02 18.46
CA GLY A 215 0.81 10.82 17.08
C GLY A 215 0.30 9.54 16.41
N ALA A 216 -0.60 8.77 17.05
CA ALA A 216 -1.23 7.64 16.38
C ALA A 216 -2.15 8.11 15.23
N CYS A 217 -2.05 7.47 14.06
CA CYS A 217 -2.89 7.79 12.90
C CYS A 217 -4.22 7.02 12.87
N GLY A 218 -4.47 6.22 13.91
CA GLY A 218 -5.64 5.36 14.07
C GLY A 218 -5.53 4.48 15.29
N LEU A 219 -6.53 3.62 15.50
CA LEU A 219 -6.58 2.69 16.62
C LEU A 219 -6.76 1.25 16.13
N LYS A 220 -6.17 0.28 16.84
CA LYS A 220 -6.41 -1.15 16.66
C LYS A 220 -7.24 -1.70 17.81
N LEU A 221 -8.38 -2.31 17.49
CA LEU A 221 -9.12 -3.19 18.40
C LEU A 221 -8.64 -4.63 18.19
N HIS A 222 -8.31 -5.33 19.27
CA HIS A 222 -7.87 -6.72 19.23
C HIS A 222 -8.49 -7.59 20.33
N GLU A 223 -8.81 -8.85 20.02
CA GLU A 223 -9.48 -9.75 20.98
C GLU A 223 -8.60 -10.06 22.21
N ASP A 224 -7.29 -10.21 22.02
CA ASP A 224 -6.29 -10.34 23.10
C ASP A 224 -6.31 -9.20 24.12
N TRP A 225 -6.83 -8.03 23.72
CA TRP A 225 -7.06 -6.88 24.61
C TRP A 225 -8.55 -6.66 24.93
N GLY A 226 -9.44 -7.52 24.44
CA GLY A 226 -10.89 -7.51 24.59
C GLY A 226 -11.61 -6.64 23.55
N THR A 227 -12.03 -7.22 22.43
CA THR A 227 -12.83 -6.53 21.39
C THR A 227 -14.32 -6.61 21.73
N THR A 228 -14.70 -5.92 22.78
CA THR A 228 -16.10 -5.87 23.27
C THR A 228 -16.91 -4.80 22.53
N PRO A 229 -18.26 -4.90 22.51
CA PRO A 229 -19.12 -3.82 22.00
C PRO A 229 -18.83 -2.44 22.59
N ALA A 230 -18.47 -2.37 23.88
CA ALA A 230 -18.15 -1.10 24.55
C ALA A 230 -16.84 -0.48 24.04
N THR A 231 -15.80 -1.30 23.81
CA THR A 231 -14.54 -0.83 23.22
C THR A 231 -14.70 -0.43 21.75
N ILE A 232 -15.52 -1.16 20.98
CA ILE A 232 -15.85 -0.83 19.59
C ILE A 232 -16.49 0.55 19.51
N ASP A 233 -17.53 0.78 20.32
CA ASP A 233 -18.23 2.07 20.32
C ASP A 233 -17.32 3.24 20.73
N ALA A 234 -16.53 3.07 21.80
CA ALA A 234 -15.63 4.12 22.28
C ALA A 234 -14.54 4.47 21.26
N ALA A 235 -13.90 3.47 20.63
CA ALA A 235 -12.90 3.70 19.60
C ALA A 235 -13.49 4.43 18.38
N LEU A 236 -14.67 4.03 17.92
CA LEU A 236 -15.34 4.67 16.79
C LEU A 236 -15.81 6.09 17.11
N ARG A 237 -16.25 6.38 18.34
CA ARG A 237 -16.53 7.77 18.77
C ARG A 237 -15.29 8.66 18.75
N ILE A 238 -14.11 8.12 19.07
CA ILE A 238 -12.85 8.86 18.95
C ILE A 238 -12.49 9.07 17.48
N ALA A 239 -12.62 8.03 16.65
CA ALA A 239 -12.37 8.10 15.22
C ALA A 239 -13.17 9.22 14.55
N ASP A 240 -14.47 9.33 14.86
CA ASP A 240 -15.34 10.40 14.37
C ASP A 240 -14.90 11.80 14.83
N LYS A 241 -14.28 11.93 16.02
CA LYS A 241 -13.81 13.21 16.57
C LYS A 241 -12.47 13.64 16.00
N THR A 242 -11.62 12.69 15.63
CA THR A 242 -10.22 12.94 15.24
C THR A 242 -9.95 12.72 13.76
N ASP A 243 -10.94 12.28 13.00
CA ASP A 243 -10.81 11.92 11.57
C ASP A 243 -9.70 10.88 11.34
N THR A 244 -9.74 9.82 12.16
CA THR A 244 -8.79 8.70 12.11
C THR A 244 -9.49 7.38 11.81
N GLN A 245 -8.74 6.36 11.40
CA GLN A 245 -9.31 5.04 11.12
C GLN A 245 -9.26 4.12 12.35
N VAL A 246 -10.21 3.20 12.44
CA VAL A 246 -10.15 2.06 13.39
C VAL A 246 -9.99 0.77 12.61
N ALA A 247 -8.92 0.04 12.90
CA ALA A 247 -8.73 -1.33 12.47
C ALA A 247 -9.24 -2.29 13.53
N ILE A 248 -9.86 -3.39 13.14
CA ILE A 248 -10.44 -4.37 14.07
C ILE A 248 -10.04 -5.80 13.75
N HIS A 249 -9.64 -6.51 14.81
CA HIS A 249 -9.63 -7.96 14.96
C HIS A 249 -10.73 -8.30 15.96
N THR A 250 -11.76 -9.01 15.50
CA THR A 250 -13.00 -9.24 16.27
C THR A 250 -12.87 -10.41 17.26
N ASP A 251 -13.86 -10.57 18.12
CA ASP A 251 -13.90 -11.59 19.18
C ASP A 251 -14.14 -12.99 18.58
N THR A 252 -13.08 -13.78 18.39
CA THR A 252 -13.16 -15.12 17.81
C THR A 252 -13.99 -16.05 18.67
N LEU A 253 -13.93 -15.87 19.99
CA LEU A 253 -14.59 -16.69 21.00
C LEU A 253 -16.10 -16.46 21.07
N ASN A 254 -16.59 -15.37 20.46
CA ASN A 254 -17.96 -14.88 20.64
C ASN A 254 -18.30 -14.67 22.13
N GLU A 255 -17.31 -14.27 22.95
CA GLU A 255 -17.44 -14.09 24.39
C GLU A 255 -18.49 -13.01 24.72
N CYS A 256 -18.43 -11.90 23.99
CA CYS A 256 -19.27 -10.73 24.21
C CYS A 256 -20.47 -10.62 23.26
N GLY A 257 -20.68 -11.64 22.42
CA GLY A 257 -21.72 -11.67 21.38
C GLY A 257 -21.21 -12.29 20.09
N TYR A 258 -22.11 -12.48 19.12
CA TYR A 258 -21.77 -12.99 17.79
C TYR A 258 -21.47 -11.85 16.81
N VAL A 259 -21.12 -12.17 15.56
CA VAL A 259 -20.78 -11.16 14.53
C VAL A 259 -21.87 -10.09 14.37
N ASP A 260 -23.14 -10.44 14.51
CA ASP A 260 -24.26 -9.50 14.43
C ASP A 260 -24.23 -8.46 15.56
N ASP A 261 -23.80 -8.84 16.76
CA ASP A 261 -23.66 -7.93 17.89
C ASP A 261 -22.52 -6.94 17.66
N THR A 262 -21.41 -7.40 17.07
CA THR A 262 -20.30 -6.53 16.64
C THR A 262 -20.72 -5.57 15.53
N ILE A 263 -21.47 -6.04 14.52
CA ILE A 263 -22.03 -5.18 13.46
C ILE A 263 -22.95 -4.11 14.07
N ASN A 264 -23.80 -4.48 15.02
CA ASN A 264 -24.65 -3.55 15.75
C ASN A 264 -23.82 -2.53 16.55
N ALA A 265 -22.72 -2.94 17.19
CA ALA A 265 -21.82 -2.06 17.92
C ALA A 265 -21.07 -1.07 17.00
N ILE A 266 -20.73 -1.48 15.78
CA ILE A 266 -20.17 -0.57 14.76
C ILE A 266 -21.18 0.52 14.38
N ALA A 267 -22.48 0.22 14.43
CA ALA A 267 -23.57 1.17 14.26
C ALA A 267 -23.49 1.98 12.94
N GLY A 268 -23.04 1.33 11.85
CA GLY A 268 -22.93 1.94 10.52
C GLY A 268 -21.77 2.93 10.35
N ARG A 269 -20.88 3.08 11.34
CA ARG A 269 -19.66 3.91 11.26
C ARG A 269 -18.58 3.20 10.45
N THR A 270 -17.70 3.98 9.81
CA THR A 270 -16.61 3.42 9.00
C THR A 270 -15.64 2.62 9.87
N ILE A 271 -15.27 1.41 9.44
CA ILE A 271 -14.28 0.58 10.13
C ILE A 271 -13.51 -0.31 9.17
N HIS A 272 -12.22 -0.52 9.43
CA HIS A 272 -11.36 -1.42 8.66
C HIS A 272 -11.29 -2.79 9.33
N THR A 273 -11.85 -3.83 8.70
CA THR A 273 -11.77 -5.20 9.21
C THR A 273 -10.50 -5.89 8.67
N TYR A 274 -9.62 -6.30 9.57
CA TYR A 274 -8.45 -7.11 9.21
C TYR A 274 -8.85 -8.57 8.99
N HIS A 275 -8.03 -9.29 8.20
CA HIS A 275 -8.18 -10.73 7.86
C HIS A 275 -9.64 -11.17 7.85
N THR A 276 -10.44 -10.51 7.00
CA THR A 276 -11.89 -10.66 6.97
C THR A 276 -12.35 -12.10 6.73
N GLU A 277 -11.47 -12.99 6.23
CA GLU A 277 -11.83 -14.41 6.08
C GLU A 277 -11.85 -15.18 7.41
N GLY A 278 -11.12 -14.71 8.42
CA GLY A 278 -11.16 -15.23 9.80
C GLY A 278 -10.03 -16.17 10.22
N ALA A 279 -9.15 -16.65 9.34
CA ALA A 279 -8.04 -17.52 9.74
C ALA A 279 -7.00 -16.77 10.59
N GLY A 280 -6.81 -15.46 10.32
CA GLY A 280 -6.03 -14.57 11.19
C GLY A 280 -6.75 -14.15 12.47
N GLY A 281 -8.01 -14.55 12.65
CA GLY A 281 -8.86 -14.25 13.81
C GLY A 281 -10.10 -13.42 13.50
N GLY A 282 -11.12 -13.58 14.32
CA GLY A 282 -12.43 -12.95 14.24
C GLY A 282 -13.57 -13.94 14.47
N HIS A 283 -14.78 -13.43 14.71
CA HIS A 283 -15.98 -14.23 15.04
C HIS A 283 -16.06 -15.55 14.27
N ALA A 284 -15.88 -16.67 14.99
CA ALA A 284 -15.93 -17.98 14.39
C ALA A 284 -17.39 -18.49 14.30
N PRO A 285 -17.83 -19.06 13.16
CA PRO A 285 -17.09 -19.25 11.91
C PRO A 285 -17.38 -18.17 10.83
N ASP A 286 -18.18 -17.14 11.15
CA ASP A 286 -18.91 -16.35 10.17
C ASP A 286 -18.51 -14.86 10.08
N ILE A 287 -17.33 -14.49 10.58
CA ILE A 287 -16.79 -13.12 10.46
C ILE A 287 -16.81 -12.59 9.02
N MET A 288 -16.62 -13.45 8.01
CA MET A 288 -16.66 -13.06 6.59
C MET A 288 -17.98 -12.36 6.18
N LYS A 289 -19.08 -12.58 6.94
CA LYS A 289 -20.34 -11.85 6.76
C LYS A 289 -20.16 -10.33 6.76
N ILE A 290 -19.21 -9.80 7.55
CA ILE A 290 -18.97 -8.36 7.70
C ILE A 290 -18.56 -7.67 6.39
N ALA A 291 -18.03 -8.43 5.41
CA ALA A 291 -17.70 -7.91 4.08
C ALA A 291 -18.94 -7.43 3.28
N GLY A 292 -20.15 -7.84 3.68
CA GLY A 292 -21.41 -7.38 3.09
C GLY A 292 -21.86 -5.99 3.55
N GLU A 293 -21.24 -5.43 4.59
CA GLU A 293 -21.64 -4.15 5.18
C GLU A 293 -21.00 -2.96 4.43
N LYS A 294 -21.81 -1.94 4.12
CA LYS A 294 -21.38 -0.81 3.27
C LYS A 294 -20.32 0.09 3.89
N ASN A 295 -20.32 0.17 5.22
CA ASN A 295 -19.41 0.99 6.02
C ASN A 295 -18.11 0.25 6.37
N VAL A 296 -17.96 -1.00 5.95
CA VAL A 296 -16.78 -1.81 6.23
C VAL A 296 -15.79 -1.71 5.09
N LEU A 297 -14.52 -1.51 5.43
CA LEU A 297 -13.38 -1.58 4.53
C LEU A 297 -12.66 -2.92 4.81
N PRO A 298 -12.97 -4.00 4.07
CA PRO A 298 -12.39 -5.32 4.36
C PRO A 298 -10.98 -5.46 3.78
N SER A 299 -10.08 -6.09 4.55
CA SER A 299 -8.79 -6.57 4.04
C SER A 299 -8.54 -8.03 4.39
N SER A 300 -7.67 -8.66 3.61
CA SER A 300 -7.15 -10.00 3.89
C SER A 300 -5.67 -9.91 4.26
N THR A 301 -5.19 -10.84 5.07
CA THR A 301 -3.74 -11.07 5.22
C THR A 301 -3.25 -11.99 4.11
N ASN A 302 -1.94 -12.02 3.87
CA ASN A 302 -1.37 -12.75 2.74
C ASN A 302 -1.20 -14.29 2.89
N PRO A 303 -1.17 -14.93 4.08
CA PRO A 303 -0.79 -16.35 4.16
C PRO A 303 -1.87 -17.28 3.59
N THR A 304 -3.14 -16.85 3.58
CA THR A 304 -4.23 -17.60 2.96
C THR A 304 -4.30 -17.43 1.43
N ARG A 305 -3.38 -16.66 0.82
CA ARG A 305 -3.49 -16.21 -0.58
C ARG A 305 -2.33 -16.68 -1.46
N PRO A 306 -2.59 -17.49 -2.51
CA PRO A 306 -3.85 -18.18 -2.81
C PRO A 306 -4.07 -19.38 -1.88
N PHE A 307 -5.29 -19.95 -1.92
CA PHE A 307 -5.52 -21.27 -1.33
C PHE A 307 -4.76 -22.34 -2.14
N THR A 308 -3.89 -23.09 -1.46
CA THR A 308 -3.06 -24.14 -2.04
C THR A 308 -3.18 -25.45 -1.25
N VAL A 309 -2.56 -26.51 -1.76
CA VAL A 309 -2.59 -27.85 -1.14
C VAL A 309 -2.03 -27.90 0.30
N ASN A 310 -1.20 -26.94 0.69
CA ASN A 310 -0.57 -26.89 2.01
C ASN A 310 -1.20 -25.86 2.96
N THR A 311 -2.10 -24.99 2.48
CA THR A 311 -2.61 -23.85 3.24
C THR A 311 -3.24 -24.28 4.56
N LEU A 312 -4.09 -25.31 4.56
CA LEU A 312 -4.77 -25.78 5.76
C LEU A 312 -3.79 -26.36 6.80
N SER A 313 -2.85 -27.21 6.37
CA SER A 313 -1.90 -27.84 7.28
C SER A 313 -0.94 -26.84 7.91
N GLU A 314 -0.53 -25.82 7.15
CA GLU A 314 0.33 -24.75 7.65
C GLU A 314 -0.41 -23.85 8.65
N HIS A 315 -1.65 -23.45 8.33
CA HIS A 315 -2.41 -22.52 9.18
C HIS A 315 -2.81 -23.14 10.52
N LEU A 316 -3.11 -24.44 10.56
CA LEU A 316 -3.43 -25.12 11.82
C LEU A 316 -2.24 -25.08 12.78
N ASP A 317 -1.03 -25.38 12.31
CA ASP A 317 0.18 -25.33 13.14
C ASP A 317 0.55 -23.88 13.52
N MET A 318 0.41 -22.94 12.58
CA MET A 318 0.65 -21.51 12.81
C MET A 318 -0.30 -20.95 13.88
N MET A 319 -1.60 -21.25 13.81
CA MET A 319 -2.58 -20.80 14.78
C MET A 319 -2.26 -21.31 16.18
N MET A 320 -1.86 -22.59 16.27
CA MET A 320 -1.43 -23.20 17.53
C MET A 320 -0.25 -22.45 18.16
N VAL A 321 0.74 -22.07 17.35
CA VAL A 321 1.93 -21.33 17.81
C VAL A 321 1.59 -19.88 18.17
N CYS A 322 0.89 -19.16 17.29
CA CYS A 322 0.61 -17.73 17.44
C CYS A 322 -0.27 -17.43 18.67
N HIS A 323 -1.23 -18.31 18.97
CA HIS A 323 -2.12 -18.16 20.12
C HIS A 323 -1.64 -18.94 21.36
N HIS A 324 -0.43 -19.50 21.34
CA HIS A 324 0.15 -20.27 22.46
C HIS A 324 -0.74 -21.45 22.92
N LEU A 325 -1.43 -22.08 21.98
CA LEU A 325 -2.32 -23.21 22.21
C LEU A 325 -1.52 -24.50 22.41
N ASN A 326 -2.07 -25.42 23.18
CA ASN A 326 -1.47 -26.71 23.46
C ASN A 326 -2.14 -27.81 22.62
N PRO A 327 -1.42 -28.46 21.68
CA PRO A 327 -1.99 -29.52 20.84
C PRO A 327 -2.41 -30.77 21.62
N SER A 328 -2.04 -30.86 22.91
CA SER A 328 -2.48 -31.94 23.81
C SER A 328 -3.78 -31.63 24.56
N VAL A 329 -4.32 -30.41 24.44
CA VAL A 329 -5.56 -29.97 25.09
C VAL A 329 -6.70 -30.01 24.07
N PRO A 330 -7.76 -30.82 24.30
CA PRO A 330 -8.86 -30.96 23.33
C PRO A 330 -9.61 -29.65 23.04
N GLU A 331 -9.74 -28.78 24.03
CA GLU A 331 -10.40 -27.48 23.91
C GLU A 331 -9.61 -26.56 22.96
N ASP A 332 -8.29 -26.52 23.09
CA ASP A 332 -7.37 -25.76 22.23
C ASP A 332 -7.42 -26.26 20.77
N VAL A 333 -7.50 -27.58 20.58
CA VAL A 333 -7.68 -28.21 19.26
C VAL A 333 -9.08 -27.99 18.68
N SER A 334 -10.09 -27.76 19.52
CA SER A 334 -11.45 -27.48 19.05
C SER A 334 -11.64 -25.99 18.70
N PHE A 335 -10.83 -25.11 19.31
CA PHE A 335 -10.78 -23.69 18.96
C PHE A 335 -10.10 -23.47 17.60
N ALA A 336 -9.01 -24.22 17.33
CA ALA A 336 -8.23 -24.12 16.11
C ALA A 336 -8.86 -24.83 14.90
#